data_AF-A0A015KAB6-F1
#
_entry.id   AF-A0A015KAB6-F1
#
_cell.length_a   1.000
_cell.length_b   1.000
_cell.length_c   1.000
_cell.angle_alpha   90.00
_cell.angle_beta   90.00
_cell.angle_gamma   90.00
#
_symmetry.space_group_name_H-M   'P 1'
#
loop_
_entity.id
_entity.type
_entity.pdbx_description
1 polymer ?
#
loop_
_entity_poly.entity_id
_entity_poly.type
_entity_poly.pdbx_seq_one_letter_code
_entity_poly.pdbx_strand_id
1 'polypeptide(L)'
;MLLSSRKRVEYLKDNFKNWTSGNGRIDNFIQEVQLKTEYFGDDIVFEWIPYNQFYEIKETSKNLAITLYSVIWRDGPLDWNKQDNKYARVPNKKVALKRLHYSQNHINFVINEV
;
A
#
# COMPACT_ATOMS: atom_id res chain seq x y z
N MET A 1 -4.05 20.02 -13.45
CA MET A 1 -4.70 18.84 -12.83
C MET A 1 -4.84 17.68 -13.82
N LEU A 2 -5.40 17.83 -15.02
CA LEU A 2 -5.59 16.67 -15.95
C LEU A 2 -4.30 15.98 -16.43
N LEU A 3 -3.19 16.71 -16.60
CA LEU A 3 -1.92 16.14 -17.06
C LEU A 3 -1.19 15.31 -15.98
N SER A 4 -1.36 15.63 -14.69
CA SER A 4 -0.72 14.89 -13.60
C SER A 4 -1.40 13.54 -13.39
N SER A 5 -2.73 13.50 -13.46
CA SER A 5 -3.50 12.26 -13.35
C SER A 5 -3.21 11.26 -14.47
N ARG A 6 -2.96 11.72 -15.71
CA ARG A 6 -2.59 10.83 -16.83
C ARG A 6 -1.22 10.18 -16.63
N LYS A 7 -0.21 10.94 -16.21
CA LYS A 7 1.14 10.42 -15.92
C LYS A 7 1.14 9.41 -14.78
N ARG A 8 0.32 9.65 -13.74
CA ARG A 8 0.10 8.69 -12.65
C ARG A 8 -0.46 7.37 -13.18
N VAL A 9 -1.55 7.42 -13.97
CA VAL A 9 -2.17 6.21 -14.51
C VAL A 9 -1.22 5.43 -15.42
N GLU A 10 -0.45 6.10 -16.27
CA GLU A 10 0.59 5.46 -17.11
C GLU A 10 1.66 4.78 -16.23
N TYR A 11 2.20 5.49 -15.23
CA TYR A 11 3.16 4.91 -14.29
C TYR A 11 2.62 3.69 -13.54
N LEU A 12 1.39 3.76 -13.03
CA LEU A 12 0.76 2.64 -12.30
C LEU A 12 0.64 1.41 -13.21
N LYS A 13 0.15 1.59 -14.45
CA LYS A 13 0.01 0.49 -15.41
C LYS A 13 1.35 -0.19 -15.72
N ASP A 14 2.41 0.59 -15.88
CA ASP A 14 3.76 0.07 -16.16
C ASP A 14 4.32 -0.74 -14.97
N ASN A 15 3.86 -0.45 -13.75
CA ASN A 15 4.37 -1.03 -12.51
C ASN A 15 3.46 -2.10 -11.89
N PHE A 16 2.32 -2.45 -12.48
CA PHE A 16 1.40 -3.47 -11.93
C PHE A 16 2.08 -4.80 -11.57
N LYS A 17 3.08 -5.21 -12.35
CA LYS A 17 3.85 -6.44 -12.09
C LYS A 17 4.71 -6.37 -10.82
N ASN A 18 5.02 -5.18 -10.33
CA ASN A 18 5.85 -4.96 -9.14
C ASN A 18 5.05 -5.07 -7.83
N TRP A 19 3.72 -4.96 -7.89
CA TRP A 19 2.83 -5.06 -6.72
C TRP A 19 2.03 -6.37 -6.70
N THR A 20 2.68 -7.48 -7.05
CA THR A 20 2.05 -8.80 -6.97
C THR A 20 2.25 -9.45 -5.61
N SER A 21 1.16 -9.93 -5.04
CA SER A 21 1.12 -10.79 -3.85
C SER A 21 1.32 -12.27 -4.17
N GLY A 22 1.29 -12.63 -5.46
CA GLY A 22 1.15 -14.02 -5.91
C GLY A 22 -0.28 -14.56 -5.78
N ASN A 23 -1.24 -13.75 -5.33
CA ASN A 23 -2.67 -14.08 -5.26
C ASN A 23 -3.48 -13.19 -6.21
N GLY A 24 -4.03 -13.79 -7.26
CA GLY A 24 -4.76 -13.04 -8.29
C GLY A 24 -5.96 -12.23 -7.78
N ARG A 25 -6.64 -12.63 -6.70
CA ARG A 25 -7.76 -11.85 -6.15
C ARG A 25 -7.29 -10.58 -5.46
N ILE A 26 -6.18 -10.67 -4.70
CA ILE A 26 -5.56 -9.52 -4.05
C ILE A 26 -4.96 -8.59 -5.10
N ASP A 27 -4.25 -9.15 -6.09
CA ASP A 27 -3.61 -8.38 -7.15
C ASP A 27 -4.64 -7.61 -7.98
N ASN A 28 -5.76 -8.24 -8.33
CA ASN A 28 -6.87 -7.56 -9.02
C ASN A 28 -7.46 -6.43 -8.17
N PHE A 29 -7.66 -6.66 -6.87
CA PHE A 29 -8.17 -5.64 -5.97
C PHE A 29 -7.23 -4.43 -5.87
N ILE A 30 -5.91 -4.66 -5.74
CA ILE A 30 -4.91 -3.59 -5.72
C ILE A 30 -4.99 -2.77 -7.01
N GLN A 31 -5.02 -3.42 -8.17
CA GLN A 31 -5.11 -2.72 -9.46
C GLN A 31 -6.42 -1.92 -9.57
N GLU A 32 -7.55 -2.47 -9.13
CA GLU A 32 -8.81 -1.74 -9.11
C GLU A 32 -8.75 -0.50 -8.23
N VAL A 33 -8.21 -0.61 -7.02
CA VAL A 33 -8.04 0.54 -6.11
C VAL A 33 -7.09 1.58 -6.71
N GLN A 34 -5.96 1.16 -7.27
CA GLN A 34 -5.00 2.04 -7.94
C GLN A 34 -5.63 2.82 -9.11
N LEU A 35 -6.53 2.19 -9.87
CA LEU A 35 -7.23 2.82 -11.01
C LEU A 35 -8.41 3.71 -10.60
N LYS A 36 -9.14 3.33 -9.53
CA LYS A 36 -10.32 4.08 -9.03
C LYS A 36 -9.95 5.33 -8.23
N THR A 37 -8.71 5.41 -7.74
CA THR A 37 -8.30 6.46 -6.80
C THR A 37 -7.93 7.75 -7.52
N GLU A 38 -8.94 8.52 -7.91
CA GLU A 38 -8.87 9.99 -7.98
C GLU A 38 -8.90 10.61 -6.56
N TYR A 39 -9.27 9.82 -5.55
CA TYR A 39 -9.60 10.26 -4.18
C TYR A 39 -8.42 10.56 -3.24
N PHE A 40 -7.24 9.96 -3.44
CA PHE A 40 -6.10 10.11 -2.50
C PHE A 40 -5.10 11.20 -2.90
N GLY A 41 -5.40 11.96 -3.96
CA GLY A 41 -4.44 12.84 -4.62
C GLY A 41 -3.38 12.04 -5.39
N ASP A 42 -2.65 12.72 -6.27
CA ASP A 42 -1.59 12.09 -7.09
C ASP A 42 -0.38 11.62 -6.24
N ASP A 43 -0.36 11.98 -4.96
CA ASP A 43 0.79 11.92 -4.07
C ASP A 43 0.92 10.55 -3.33
N ILE A 44 -0.12 9.71 -3.25
CA ILE A 44 -0.05 8.41 -2.54
C ILE A 44 -0.48 7.25 -3.44
N VAL A 45 0.32 6.17 -3.44
CA VAL A 45 0.06 4.94 -4.18
C VAL A 45 -0.38 3.83 -3.21
N PHE A 46 -1.42 3.08 -3.58
CA PHE A 46 -1.82 1.87 -2.86
C PHE A 46 -0.92 0.71 -3.29
N GLU A 47 -0.15 0.12 -2.37
CA GLU A 47 0.93 -0.82 -2.70
C GLU A 47 0.78 -2.17 -1.97
N TRP A 48 1.20 -3.25 -2.62
CA TRP A 48 1.50 -4.51 -1.94
C TRP A 48 2.94 -4.50 -1.42
N ILE A 49 3.11 -4.65 -0.10
CA ILE A 49 4.42 -4.60 0.55
C ILE A 49 4.76 -5.98 1.15
N PRO A 50 5.86 -6.62 0.72
CA PRO A 50 6.36 -7.84 1.34
C PRO A 50 6.67 -7.63 2.83
N TYR A 51 6.27 -8.59 3.68
CA TYR A 51 6.44 -8.44 5.13
C TYR A 51 7.90 -8.25 5.58
N ASN A 52 8.87 -8.78 4.82
CA ASN A 52 10.31 -8.64 5.10
C ASN A 52 10.86 -7.21 4.92
N GLN A 53 10.04 -6.27 4.44
CA GLN A 53 10.35 -4.84 4.35
C GLN A 53 10.21 -4.12 5.70
N PHE A 54 9.56 -4.75 6.67
CA PHE A 54 9.33 -4.17 7.98
C PHE A 54 10.36 -4.66 9.00
N TYR A 55 10.87 -3.73 9.82
CA TYR A 55 11.77 -4.02 10.93
C TYR A 55 11.43 -3.16 12.15
N GLU A 56 12.10 -3.42 13.28
CA GLU A 56 11.77 -2.80 14.58
C GLU A 56 10.28 -2.97 14.95
N ILE A 57 9.76 -4.18 14.77
CA ILE A 57 8.35 -4.49 14.96
C ILE A 57 8.02 -4.52 16.45
N LYS A 58 7.25 -3.54 16.92
CA LYS A 58 6.82 -3.42 18.31
C LYS A 58 5.30 -3.44 18.40
N GLU A 59 4.75 -4.37 19.17
CA GLU A 59 3.31 -4.38 19.48
C GLU A 59 2.95 -3.11 20.27
N THR A 60 1.91 -2.41 19.82
CA THR A 60 1.40 -1.19 20.47
C THR A 60 0.04 -1.39 21.10
N SER A 61 -0.79 -2.29 20.56
CA SER A 61 -2.05 -2.69 21.18
C SER A 61 -2.52 -4.03 20.63
N LYS A 62 -3.35 -4.72 21.41
CA LYS A 62 -3.96 -5.99 21.01
C LYS A 62 -5.36 -6.09 21.58
N ASN A 63 -6.30 -6.51 20.74
CA ASN A 63 -7.64 -6.93 21.15
C ASN A 63 -7.97 -8.30 20.53
N LEU A 64 -9.22 -8.75 20.68
CA LEU A 64 -9.64 -10.07 20.20
C LEU A 64 -9.54 -10.22 18.67
N ALA A 65 -9.70 -9.13 17.91
CA ALA A 65 -9.76 -9.17 16.44
C ALA A 65 -8.49 -8.69 15.74
N ILE A 66 -7.73 -7.79 16.38
CA ILE A 66 -6.66 -7.01 15.78
C ILE A 66 -5.47 -6.90 16.75
N THR A 67 -4.26 -7.00 16.21
CA THR A 67 -3.04 -6.48 16.86
C THR A 67 -2.49 -5.32 16.03
N LEU A 68 -2.19 -4.22 16.70
CA LEU A 68 -1.46 -3.10 16.11
C LEU A 68 0.02 -3.20 16.47
N TYR A 69 0.86 -2.95 15.48
CA TYR A 69 2.30 -2.83 15.63
C TYR A 69 2.74 -1.45 15.13
N SER A 70 3.74 -0.90 15.79
CA SER A 70 4.59 0.13 15.21
C SER A 70 5.77 -0.56 14.55
N VAL A 71 6.05 -0.21 13.31
CA VAL A 71 7.16 -0.79 12.52
C VAL A 71 7.91 0.31 11.79
N ILE A 72 9.13 0.03 11.36
CA ILE A 72 9.83 0.83 10.36
C ILE A 72 9.76 0.10 9.02
N TRP A 73 9.26 0.79 7.99
CA TRP A 73 9.28 0.33 6.60
C TRP A 73 10.57 0.80 5.93
N ARG A 74 11.43 -0.17 5.58
CA ARG A 74 12.77 0.07 5.00
C ARG A 74 12.72 0.93 3.75
N ASP A 75 11.98 0.49 2.73
CA ASP A 75 11.91 1.24 1.47
C ASP A 75 11.02 2.48 1.60
N GLY A 76 10.03 2.45 2.49
CA GLY A 76 9.10 3.56 2.72
C GLY A 76 8.08 3.75 1.59
N PRO A 77 7.09 4.64 1.79
CA PRO A 77 6.01 4.85 0.83
C PRO A 77 6.51 5.48 -0.47
N LEU A 78 5.88 5.09 -1.58
CA LEU A 78 6.06 5.75 -2.87
C LEU A 78 5.22 7.04 -2.91
N ASP A 79 5.89 8.16 -3.18
CA ASP A 79 5.30 9.50 -3.22
C ASP A 79 5.70 10.22 -4.52
N TRP A 80 4.81 11.09 -5.02
CA TRP A 80 5.07 11.89 -6.21
C TRP A 80 5.92 13.11 -5.88
N ASN A 81 7.18 13.10 -6.31
CA ASN A 81 8.03 14.26 -6.20
C ASN A 81 7.67 15.30 -7.28
N LYS A 82 7.02 16.40 -6.86
CA LYS A 82 6.59 17.51 -7.72
C LYS A 82 7.76 18.27 -8.37
N GLN A 83 8.93 18.30 -7.74
CA GLN A 83 10.12 18.99 -8.29
C GLN A 83 10.71 18.18 -9.45
N ASP A 84 10.85 16.87 -9.25
CA ASP A 84 11.47 15.97 -10.23
C ASP A 84 10.47 15.36 -11.22
N ASN A 85 9.16 15.59 -11.04
CA ASN A 85 8.07 14.96 -11.78
C ASN A 85 8.23 13.43 -11.90
N LYS A 86 8.59 12.77 -10.80
CA LYS A 86 8.80 11.33 -10.73
C LYS A 86 8.40 10.79 -9.37
N TYR A 87 8.09 9.51 -9.30
CA TYR A 87 7.91 8.82 -8.04
C TYR A 87 9.24 8.58 -7.33
N ALA A 88 9.28 8.84 -6.03
CA ALA A 88 10.42 8.61 -5.17
C ALA A 88 9.96 8.00 -3.84
N ARG A 89 10.88 7.37 -3.12
CA ARG A 89 10.60 6.83 -1.78
C ARG A 89 11.37 7.58 -0.72
N VAL A 90 10.74 7.74 0.45
CA VAL A 90 11.40 8.23 1.66
C VAL A 90 11.63 7.02 2.58
N PRO A 91 12.87 6.51 2.68
CA PRO A 91 13.15 5.27 3.40
C PRO A 91 12.96 5.41 4.91
N ASN A 92 12.91 4.26 5.58
CA ASN A 92 12.85 4.14 7.04
C ASN A 92 11.68 4.90 7.66
N LYS A 93 10.51 4.82 7.03
CA LYS A 93 9.30 5.47 7.53
C LYS A 93 8.69 4.65 8.65
N LYS A 94 8.48 5.27 9.81
CA LYS A 94 7.70 4.68 10.89
C LYS A 94 6.22 4.65 10.51
N VAL A 95 5.62 3.46 10.53
CA VAL A 95 4.21 3.24 10.16
C VAL A 95 3.51 2.33 11.18
N ALA A 96 2.18 2.28 11.11
CA ALA A 96 1.36 1.35 11.87
C ALA A 96 1.01 0.14 10.99
N LEU A 97 1.22 -1.07 11.52
CA LEU A 97 0.80 -2.32 10.88
C LEU A 97 -0.38 -2.90 11.67
N LYS A 98 -1.50 -3.13 10.98
CA LYS A 98 -2.69 -3.78 11.53
C LYS A 98 -2.72 -5.25 11.13
N ARG A 99 -2.63 -6.15 12.10
CA ARG A 99 -2.75 -7.61 11.89
C ARG A 99 -4.12 -8.09 12.35
N LEU A 100 -4.81 -8.82 11.50
CA LEU A 100 -6.14 -9.39 11.75
C LEU A 100 -6.03 -10.84 12.26
N HIS A 101 -6.87 -11.23 13.22
CA HIS A 101 -6.80 -12.53 13.91
C HIS A 101 -7.79 -13.57 13.36
N TYR A 102 -8.99 -13.17 12.93
CA TYR A 102 -10.07 -14.11 12.57
C TYR A 102 -10.04 -14.49 11.08
N SER A 103 -10.07 -15.80 10.81
CA SER A 103 -9.78 -16.40 9.51
C SER A 103 -10.91 -17.26 8.96
N GLN A 104 -11.98 -16.65 8.48
CA GLN A 104 -12.77 -17.24 7.42
C GLN A 104 -12.94 -16.15 6.36
N ASN A 105 -12.21 -16.30 5.26
CA ASN A 105 -12.08 -15.33 4.15
C ASN A 105 -11.31 -14.03 4.46
N HIS A 106 -10.06 -14.15 4.93
CA HIS A 106 -9.11 -13.03 5.12
C HIS A 106 -9.08 -12.04 3.94
N ILE A 107 -9.17 -12.55 2.71
CA ILE A 107 -9.12 -11.72 1.49
C ILE A 107 -10.34 -10.80 1.40
N ASN A 108 -11.56 -11.33 1.61
CA ASN A 108 -12.77 -10.51 1.52
C ASN A 108 -12.83 -9.45 2.62
N PHE A 109 -12.33 -9.79 3.82
CA PHE A 109 -12.26 -8.84 4.91
C PHE A 109 -11.33 -7.67 4.57
N VAL A 110 -10.13 -7.95 4.05
CA VAL A 110 -9.17 -6.92 3.63
C VAL A 110 -9.74 -6.06 2.49
N ILE A 111 -10.44 -6.67 1.53
CA ILE A 111 -11.06 -5.97 0.41
C ILE A 111 -12.17 -5.01 0.88
N ASN A 112 -12.94 -5.37 1.90
CA ASN A 112 -14.07 -4.57 2.40
C ASN A 112 -13.69 -3.48 3.42
N GLU A 113 -12.44 -3.46 3.90
CA GLU A 113 -11.98 -2.49 4.90
C GLU A 113 -11.51 -1.15 4.30
N VAL A 114 -11.09 -1.17 3.03
CA VAL A 114 -10.55 0.00 2.29
C VAL A 114 -11.68 0.84 1.69
#